data_AF-V9FAM6-F1
#
_entry.id   AF-V9FAM6-F1
#
_cell.length_a   1.000
_cell.length_b   1.000
_cell.length_c   1.000
_cell.angle_alpha   90.00
_cell.angle_beta   90.00
_cell.angle_gamma   90.00
#
_symmetry.space_group_name_H-M   'P 1'
#
loop_
_entity.id
_entity.type
_entity.pdbx_description
1 polymer ?
#
loop_
_entity_poly.entity_id
_entity_poly.type
_entity_poly.pdbx_seq_one_letter_code
_entity_poly.pdbx_strand_id
1 'polypeptide(L)'
;MKILEPVEAALASAKVVRRTWSSIQARFGQIQKVIGKYVRCSKYMESLRQSVSTERDMMKQALALYKERHNQPFTYVECYDVLFKCPKSEN
;
A
#
# COMPACT_ATOMS: atom_id res chain seq x y z
N MET A 1 -7.99 -11.47 21.79
CA MET A 1 -7.21 -11.69 20.56
C MET A 1 -5.74 -11.71 20.92
N LYS A 2 -5.14 -12.90 21.11
CA LYS A 2 -3.74 -13.08 21.50
C LYS A 2 -2.86 -13.04 20.24
N ILE A 3 -2.28 -11.88 19.93
CA ILE A 3 -1.23 -11.72 18.91
C ILE A 3 -0.03 -11.02 19.56
N LEU A 4 0.29 -11.35 20.81
CA LEU A 4 1.46 -10.78 21.52
C LEU A 4 2.67 -11.71 21.43
N GLU A 5 2.45 -13.02 21.55
CA GLU A 5 3.48 -14.07 21.49
C GLU A 5 4.39 -14.04 20.23
N PRO A 6 3.90 -13.80 18.99
CA PRO A 6 4.76 -13.83 17.81
C PRO A 6 5.70 -12.62 17.73
N VAL A 7 5.27 -11.50 18.32
CA VAL A 7 5.98 -10.22 18.22
C VAL A 7 7.15 -10.18 19.18
N GLU A 8 6.97 -10.66 20.41
CA GLU A 8 8.03 -10.71 21.42
C GLU A 8 9.17 -11.66 21.02
N ALA A 9 8.84 -12.84 20.48
CA ALA A 9 9.83 -13.78 19.96
C ALA A 9 10.59 -13.23 18.73
N ALA A 10 9.90 -12.49 17.86
CA ALA A 10 10.52 -11.81 16.72
C ALA A 10 11.42 -10.63 17.18
N LEU A 11 11.03 -9.91 18.24
CA LEU A 11 11.82 -8.85 18.85
C LEU A 11 13.10 -9.37 19.51
N ALA A 12 13.03 -10.55 20.13
CA ALA A 12 14.17 -11.18 20.78
C ALA A 12 15.20 -11.75 19.78
N SER A 13 14.76 -12.22 18.61
CA SER A 13 15.61 -12.83 17.58
C SER A 13 16.14 -11.84 16.54
N ALA A 14 15.40 -10.76 16.27
CA ALA A 14 15.87 -9.70 15.40
C ALA A 14 16.78 -8.74 16.19
N LYS A 15 17.89 -8.29 15.59
CA LYS A 15 18.48 -6.99 15.93
C LYS A 15 17.44 -5.91 15.62
N VAL A 16 16.46 -5.72 16.51
CA VAL A 16 15.45 -4.68 16.38
C VAL A 16 16.13 -3.36 16.64
N VAL A 17 16.56 -2.73 15.55
CA VAL A 17 17.03 -1.36 15.58
C VAL A 17 15.82 -0.50 15.97
N ARG A 18 15.82 0.05 17.19
CA ARG A 18 14.83 1.04 17.60
C ARG A 18 14.86 2.18 16.60
N ARG A 19 13.76 2.36 15.87
CA ARG A 19 13.56 3.55 15.04
C ARG A 19 12.99 4.66 15.90
N THR A 20 13.44 5.88 15.66
CA THR A 20 12.80 7.05 16.28
C THR A 20 11.38 7.20 15.74
N TRP A 21 10.49 7.77 16.55
CA TRP A 21 9.13 8.09 16.13
C TRP A 21 9.10 8.90 14.83
N SER A 22 9.98 9.91 14.72
CA SER A 22 10.14 10.73 13.52
C SER A 22 10.51 9.92 12.27
N SER A 23 11.38 8.92 12.40
CA SER A 23 11.76 8.03 11.30
C SER A 23 10.59 7.18 10.82
N ILE A 24 9.80 6.64 11.77
CA ILE A 24 8.60 5.85 11.46
C ILE A 24 7.56 6.72 10.76
N GLN A 25 7.27 7.90 11.30
CA GLN A 25 6.32 8.85 10.74
C GLN A 25 6.73 9.31 9.33
N ALA A 26 8.01 9.63 9.13
CA ALA A 26 8.52 10.02 7.81
C ALA A 26 8.35 8.89 6.78
N ARG A 27 8.70 7.65 7.15
CA ARG A 27 8.53 6.48 6.28
C ARG A 27 7.06 6.21 5.96
N PHE A 28 6.18 6.34 6.96
CA PHE A 28 4.74 6.19 6.74
C PHE A 28 4.20 7.24 5.76
N GLY A 29 4.59 8.50 5.93
CA GLY A 29 4.22 9.57 4.99
C GLY A 29 4.74 9.33 3.57
N GLN A 30 5.93 8.77 3.40
CA GLN A 30 6.45 8.37 2.08
C GLN A 30 5.59 7.26 1.44
N ILE A 31 5.22 6.23 2.23
CA ILE A 31 4.35 5.14 1.77
C ILE A 31 2.99 5.70 1.34
N GLN A 32 2.38 6.56 2.15
CA GLN A 32 1.10 7.20 1.81
C GLN A 32 1.18 8.03 0.52
N LYS A 33 2.27 8.77 0.29
CA LYS A 33 2.49 9.51 -0.96
C LYS A 33 2.55 8.59 -2.19
N VAL A 34 3.27 7.47 -2.08
CA VAL A 34 3.38 6.48 -3.16
C VAL A 34 2.04 5.81 -3.44
N ILE A 35 1.31 5.42 -2.39
CA ILE A 35 -0.04 4.87 -2.51
C ILE A 35 -1.00 5.88 -3.13
N GLY A 36 -0.95 7.16 -2.72
CA GLY A 36 -1.80 8.20 -3.29
C GLY A 36 -1.60 8.39 -4.79
N LYS A 37 -0.36 8.25 -5.29
CA LYS A 37 -0.06 8.25 -6.74
C LYS A 37 -0.69 7.05 -7.44
N TYR A 38 -0.57 5.86 -6.85
CA TYR A 38 -1.19 4.65 -7.37
C TYR A 38 -2.72 4.74 -7.38
N VAL A 39 -3.35 5.26 -6.32
CA VAL A 39 -4.81 5.49 -6.25
C VAL A 39 -5.28 6.38 -7.40
N ARG A 40 -4.54 7.44 -7.75
CA ARG A 40 -4.89 8.28 -8.91
C ARG A 40 -4.83 7.49 -10.23
N CYS A 41 -3.84 6.62 -10.41
CA CYS A 41 -3.76 5.74 -11.57
C CYS A 41 -4.94 4.76 -11.60
N SER A 42 -5.26 4.15 -10.46
CA SER A 42 -6.40 3.23 -10.32
C SER A 42 -7.74 3.91 -10.65
N LYS A 43 -7.99 5.12 -10.11
CA LYS A 43 -9.22 5.88 -10.40
C LYS A 43 -9.30 6.33 -11.85
N TYR A 44 -8.17 6.69 -12.45
CA TYR A 44 -8.10 7.02 -13.87
C TYR A 44 -8.48 5.80 -14.73
N MET A 45 -7.92 4.62 -14.42
CA MET A 45 -8.32 3.40 -15.11
C MET A 45 -9.81 3.09 -14.89
N GLU A 46 -10.32 3.26 -13.67
CA GLU A 46 -11.74 3.08 -13.34
C GLU A 46 -12.66 4.01 -14.15
N SER A 47 -12.24 5.26 -14.39
CA SER A 47 -12.98 6.18 -15.27
C SER A 47 -12.97 5.77 -16.75
N LEU A 48 -11.94 5.01 -17.18
CA LEU A 48 -11.81 4.47 -18.53
C LEU A 48 -12.39 3.05 -18.66
N ARG A 49 -13.00 2.53 -17.58
CA ARG A 49 -13.43 1.14 -17.51
C ARG A 49 -14.44 0.83 -18.61
N GLN A 50 -14.10 -0.17 -19.43
CA GLN A 50 -15.04 -0.80 -20.33
C GLN A 50 -15.81 -1.90 -19.58
N SER A 51 -17.07 -2.14 -19.96
CA SER A 51 -18.00 -3.05 -19.26
C SER A 51 -17.48 -4.49 -19.06
N VAL A 52 -16.53 -4.92 -19.88
CA VAL A 52 -15.96 -6.28 -19.88
C VAL A 52 -14.70 -6.41 -18.99
N SER A 53 -14.18 -5.31 -18.44
CA SER A 53 -12.92 -5.35 -17.68
C SER A 53 -13.11 -5.94 -16.27
N THR A 54 -12.32 -6.97 -15.93
CA THR A 54 -12.28 -7.54 -14.58
C THR A 54 -11.45 -6.67 -13.63
N GLU A 55 -11.69 -6.77 -12.32
CA GLU A 55 -10.91 -6.01 -11.32
C GLU A 55 -9.41 -6.30 -11.40
N ARG A 56 -9.02 -7.54 -11.73
CA ARG A 56 -7.61 -7.91 -11.91
C ARG A 56 -6.98 -7.23 -13.12
N ASP A 57 -7.73 -7.08 -14.22
CA ASP A 57 -7.25 -6.40 -15.42
C ASP A 57 -7.07 -4.91 -15.14
N MET A 58 -8.00 -4.31 -14.41
CA MET A 58 -7.93 -2.92 -13.95
C MET A 58 -6.70 -2.67 -13.08
N MET A 59 -6.41 -3.59 -12.15
CA MET A 59 -5.23 -3.53 -11.30
C MET A 59 -3.94 -3.64 -12.13
N LYS A 60 -3.87 -4.58 -13.07
CA LYS A 60 -2.70 -4.72 -13.97
C LYS A 60 -2.47 -3.45 -14.80
N GLN A 61 -3.54 -2.86 -15.34
CA GLN A 61 -3.45 -1.62 -16.12
C GLN A 61 -3.02 -0.43 -15.24
N ALA A 62 -3.54 -0.34 -14.01
CA ALA A 62 -3.12 0.71 -13.06
C ALA A 62 -1.65 0.59 -12.65
N LEU A 63 -1.14 -0.65 -12.46
CA LEU A 63 0.27 -0.91 -12.18
C LEU A 63 1.17 -0.55 -13.37
N ALA A 64 0.75 -0.88 -14.59
CA ALA A 64 1.46 -0.51 -15.81
C ALA A 64 1.53 1.02 -15.98
N LEU A 65 0.40 1.71 -15.79
CA LEU A 65 0.34 3.17 -15.86
C LEU A 65 1.20 3.86 -14.78
N TYR A 66 1.23 3.30 -13.57
CA TYR A 66 2.10 3.80 -12.50
C TYR A 66 3.58 3.69 -12.90
N LYS A 67 3.99 2.55 -13.46
CA LYS A 67 5.35 2.31 -13.92
C LYS A 67 5.74 3.30 -15.02
N GLU A 68 4.85 3.54 -15.97
CA GLU A 68 5.05 4.50 -17.06
C GLU A 68 5.22 5.93 -16.54
N ARG A 69 4.34 6.39 -15.63
CA ARG A 69 4.36 7.77 -15.13
C ARG A 69 5.45 8.08 -14.12
N HIS A 70 5.93 7.07 -13.39
CA HIS A 70 6.86 7.25 -12.27
C HIS A 70 8.20 6.55 -12.48
N ASN A 71 8.40 5.90 -13.63
CA ASN A 71 9.60 5.16 -14.00
C ASN A 71 10.05 4.14 -12.92
N GLN A 72 9.11 3.65 -12.12
CA GLN A 72 9.36 2.73 -11.00
C GLN A 72 8.17 1.79 -10.81
N PRO A 73 8.41 0.51 -10.48
CA PRO A 73 7.33 -0.40 -10.12
C PRO A 73 6.69 0.03 -8.80
N PHE A 74 5.38 -0.15 -8.69
CA PHE A 74 4.69 0.02 -7.42
C PHE A 74 4.95 -1.20 -6.52
N THR A 75 5.50 -0.98 -5.33
CA THR A 75 5.93 -2.04 -4.41
C THR A 75 5.08 -2.18 -3.15
N TYR A 76 4.07 -1.32 -2.97
CA TYR A 76 3.27 -1.22 -1.75
C TYR A 76 1.85 -1.76 -1.92
N VAL A 77 1.69 -2.89 -2.63
CA VAL A 77 0.38 -3.51 -2.91
C VAL A 77 -0.33 -3.91 -1.62
N GLU A 78 0.35 -4.61 -0.72
CA GLU A 78 -0.22 -5.02 0.58
C GLU A 78 -0.62 -3.80 1.43
N CYS A 79 0.20 -2.74 1.41
CA CYS A 79 -0.13 -1.51 2.13
C CYS A 79 -1.34 -0.80 1.52
N TYR A 80 -1.54 -0.88 0.20
CA TYR A 80 -2.73 -0.34 -0.46
C TYR A 80 -4.00 -1.09 -0.03
N ASP A 81 -3.95 -2.42 0.07
CA ASP A 81 -5.10 -3.21 0.53
C ASP A 81 -5.47 -2.85 1.98
N VAL A 82 -4.48 -2.68 2.87
CA VAL A 82 -4.71 -2.31 4.28
C VAL A 82 -5.13 -0.85 4.43
N LEU A 83 -4.49 0.10 3.73
CA LEU A 83 -4.71 1.54 3.97
C LEU A 83 -5.86 2.12 3.16
N PHE A 84 -6.28 1.46 2.08
CA PHE A 84 -7.27 2.00 1.15
C PHE A 84 -8.48 1.09 0.96
N LYS A 85 -8.30 -0.24 0.90
CA LYS A 85 -9.44 -1.19 0.81
C LYS A 85 -10.01 -1.58 2.17
N CYS A 86 -9.28 -1.38 3.27
CA CYS A 86 -9.86 -1.57 4.60
C CYS A 86 -10.93 -0.50 4.81
N PRO A 87 -12.20 -0.89 5.12
CA PRO A 87 -13.22 0.07 5.43
C PRO A 87 -12.72 0.94 6.58
N LYS A 88 -12.88 2.27 6.48
CA LYS A 88 -12.71 3.12 7.65
C LYS A 88 -13.60 2.51 8.72
N SER A 89 -13.02 1.96 9.78
CA SER A 89 -13.79 1.55 10.94
C SER A 89 -14.62 2.78 11.33
N GLU A 90 -15.94 2.65 11.23
CA GLU A 90 -16.87 3.63 11.77
C GLU A 90 -16.41 3.97 13.19
N ASN A 91 -16.24 5.26 13.43
CA ASN A 91 -15.89 5.84 14.71
C ASN A 91 -17.02 6.80 15.05
#